data_AF-A0A259C758-F1
#
_entry.id   AF-A0A259C758-F1
#
_cell.length_a   1.000
_cell.length_b   1.000
_cell.length_c   1.000
_cell.angle_alpha   90.00
_cell.angle_beta   90.00
_cell.angle_gamma   90.00
#
_symmetry.space_group_name_H-M   'P 1'
#
loop_
_entity.id
_entity.type
_entity.pdbx_description
1 polymer ?
#
loop_
_entity_poly.entity_id
_entity_poly.type
_entity_poly.pdbx_seq_one_letter_code
_entity_poly.pdbx_strand_id
1 'polypeptide(L)' 'MRIALGLQYDGSLFSGWQSQLKQKTIQDELENALAQFIGIEKLGLDPVRVITAG' A
#
# COMPACT_ATOMS: atom_id res chain seq x y z
N MET A 1 -10.85 11.70 3.15
CA MET A 1 -11.32 10.81 4.25
C MET A 1 -10.11 10.08 4.84
N ARG A 2 -10.12 9.69 6.12
CA ARG A 2 -9.06 8.88 6.74
C ARG A 2 -9.67 7.59 7.29
N ILE A 3 -9.01 6.47 7.03
CA ILE A 3 -9.41 5.12 7.50
C ILE A 3 -8.21 4.54 8.25
N ALA A 4 -8.46 3.92 9.40
CA ALA A 4 -7.45 3.17 10.14
C ALA A 4 -7.58 1.68 9.81
N LEU A 5 -6.45 1.00 9.59
CA LEU A 5 -6.38 -0.43 9.29
C LEU A 5 -5.38 -1.09 10.25
N GLY A 6 -5.78 -2.20 10.86
CA GLY A 6 -4.83 -3.11 11.52
C GLY A 6 -4.28 -4.08 10.48
N LEU A 7 -2.95 -4.22 10.42
CA LEU A 7 -2.28 -5.04 9.42
C LEU A 7 -1.37 -6.07 10.09
N GLN A 8 -1.38 -7.27 9.53
CA GLN A 8 -0.40 -8.31 9.80
C GLN A 8 0.11 -8.81 8.46
N TYR A 9 1.42 -9.03 8.36
CA TYR A 9 2.04 -9.55 7.15
C TYR A 9 3.26 -10.40 7.53
N ASP A 10 3.58 -11.37 6.66
CA ASP A 10 4.89 -12.02 6.70
C ASP A 10 5.89 -11.14 5.92
N GLY A 11 6.89 -10.61 6.62
CA GLY A 11 7.91 -9.75 6.05
C GLY A 11 9.03 -10.49 5.31
N SER A 12 9.06 -11.82 5.32
CA SER A 12 10.19 -12.62 4.82
C SER A 12 10.53 -12.39 3.34
N LEU A 13 9.52 -12.08 2.51
CA LEU A 13 9.66 -11.84 1.06
C LEU A 13 9.73 -10.36 0.67
N PHE A 14 9.77 -9.46 1.64
CA PHE A 14 9.70 -8.02 1.42
C PHE A 14 10.90 -7.31 2.03
N SER A 15 11.37 -6.27 1.36
CA SER A 15 12.46 -5.40 1.81
C SER A 15 11.95 -4.35 2.81
N GLY A 16 11.11 -4.79 3.76
CA GLY A 16 10.49 -3.95 4.78
C GLY A 16 9.19 -3.26 4.33
N TRP A 17 8.76 -2.30 5.16
CA TRP A 17 7.52 -1.57 4.97
C TRP A 17 7.60 -0.51 3.87
N GLN A 18 8.54 0.42 4.01
CA GLN A 18 8.58 1.66 3.24
C GLN A 18 8.95 1.43 1.76
N SER A 19 8.24 2.10 0.86
CA SER A 19 8.51 2.12 -0.59
C SER A 19 9.97 2.48 -0.89
N GLN A 20 10.58 1.71 -1.77
CA GLN A 20 12.00 1.81 -2.14
C GLN A 20 12.20 1.51 -3.63
N LEU A 21 13.24 2.09 -4.21
CA LEU A 21 13.54 1.90 -5.63
C LEU A 21 13.89 0.44 -5.94
N LYS A 22 13.13 -0.19 -6.86
CA LYS A 22 13.36 -1.55 -7.37
C LYS A 22 13.35 -2.65 -6.28
N GLN A 23 12.64 -2.43 -5.18
CA GLN A 23 12.46 -3.42 -4.12
C GLN A 23 10.98 -3.78 -3.99
N LYS A 24 10.70 -4.98 -3.49
CA LYS A 24 9.34 -5.36 -3.13
C LYS A 24 9.08 -4.94 -1.69
N THR A 25 8.11 -4.06 -1.47
CA THR A 25 7.81 -3.49 -0.15
C THR A 25 6.34 -3.66 0.19
N ILE A 26 6.02 -3.68 1.48
CA ILE A 26 4.62 -3.83 1.93
C ILE A 26 3.79 -2.61 1.56
N GLN A 27 4.36 -1.41 1.64
CA GLN A 27 3.67 -0.18 1.27
C GLN A 27 3.24 -0.20 -0.21
N ASP A 28 4.13 -0.57 -1.13
CA ASP A 28 3.81 -0.62 -2.56
C ASP A 28 2.74 -1.67 -2.84
N GLU A 29 2.86 -2.87 -2.25
CA GLU A 29 1.87 -3.95 -2.42
C GLU A 29 0.48 -3.53 -1.91
N LEU A 30 0.43 -2.90 -0.73
CA LEU A 30 -0.83 -2.46 -0.13
C LEU A 30 -1.47 -1.30 -0.89
N GLU A 31 -0.70 -0.27 -1.27
CA GLU A 31 -1.22 0.85 -2.06
C GLU A 31 -1.77 0.36 -3.41
N ASN A 32 -1.07 -0.57 -4.07
CA ASN A 32 -1.53 -1.19 -5.32
C ASN A 32 -2.83 -2.00 -5.14
N ALA A 33 -2.90 -2.82 -4.09
CA ALA A 33 -4.10 -3.62 -3.80
C ALA A 33 -5.33 -2.73 -3.50
N LEU A 34 -5.14 -1.67 -2.72
CA LEU A 34 -6.21 -0.71 -2.43
C LEU A 34 -6.65 0.06 -3.67
N ALA A 35 -5.70 0.47 -4.53
CA ALA A 35 -6.00 1.15 -5.78
C ALA A 35 -6.86 0.28 -6.71
N GLN A 36 -6.52 -1.01 -6.82
CA GLN A 36 -7.29 -1.99 -7.59
C GLN A 36 -8.68 -2.24 -7.00
N PHE A 37 -8.76 -2.37 -5.68
CA PHE A 37 -10.03 -2.59 -4.97
C PHE A 37 -11.01 -1.43 -5.17
N ILE A 38 -10.53 -0.19 -5.10
CA ILE A 38 -11.35 1.01 -5.32
C ILE A 38 -11.65 1.22 -6.81
N GLY A 39 -10.77 0.79 -7.70
CA GLY A 39 -10.87 1.01 -9.15
C GLY A 39 -10.37 2.39 -9.58
N ILE A 40 -9.30 2.88 -8.97
CA ILE A 40 -8.75 4.24 -9.20
C ILE A 40 -8.54 4.54 -10.68
N GLU A 41 -7.92 3.63 -11.43
CA GLU A 41 -7.65 3.82 -12.87
C GLU A 41 -8.94 4.02 -13.69
N LYS A 42 -9.99 3.27 -13.37
CA LYS A 42 -11.27 3.34 -14.11
C LYS A 42 -12.06 4.59 -13.77
N LEU A 43 -11.94 5.06 -12.53
CA LEU A 43 -12.69 6.19 -12.00
C LEU A 43 -11.94 7.53 -12.14
N GLY A 44 -10.67 7.51 -12.55
CA GLY A 44 -9.84 8.71 -12.68
C GLY A 44 -9.60 9.42 -11.35
N LEU A 45 -9.51 8.66 -10.25
CA LEU A 45 -9.34 9.20 -8.90
C LEU A 45 -7.86 9.45 -8.58
N ASP A 46 -7.63 10.22 -7.52
CA ASP A 46 -6.29 10.40 -6.98
C ASP A 46 -5.72 9.09 -6.38
N PRO A 47 -4.39 8.89 -6.40
CA PRO A 47 -3.75 7.71 -5.81
C PRO A 47 -4.01 7.57 -4.30
N VAL A 48 -4.15 6.32 -3.85
CA VAL A 48 -4.22 5.99 -2.41
C VAL A 48 -2.81 6.02 -1.82
N ARG A 49 -2.69 6.60 -0.62
CA ARG A 49 -1.45 6.66 0.15
C ARG A 49 -1.67 6.09 1.54
N VAL A 50 -0.71 5.30 2.01
CA VAL A 50 -0.72 4.75 3.38
C VAL A 50 0.39 5.34 4.23
N ILE A 51 0.12 5.47 5.52
CA ILE A 51 1.12 5.82 6.55
C ILE A 51 1.05 4.76 7.64
N THR A 52 2.21 4.38 8.20
CA THR A 52 2.29 3.45 9.33
C THR A 52 2.59 4.18 10.63
N ALA A 53 2.28 3.54 11.76
CA ALA A 53 2.54 4.08 13.09
C ALA A 53 4.02 3.96 13.51
N GLY A 54 4.78 3.05 12.90
CA GLY A 54 6.18 2.73 13.24
C GLY A 54 6.43 1.23 13.18
#